data_AF-T2J249-F1
#
_entry.id   AF-T2J249-F1
#
_cell.length_a   1.000
_cell.length_b   1.000
_cell.length_c   1.000
_cell.angle_alpha   90.00
_cell.angle_beta   90.00
_cell.angle_gamma   90.00
#
_symmetry.space_group_name_H-M   'P 1'
#
loop_
_entity.id
_entity.type
_entity.pdbx_description
1 polymer ?
#
loop_
_entity_poly.entity_id
_entity_poly.type
_entity_poly.pdbx_seq_one_letter_code
_entity_poly.pdbx_strand_id
1 'polypeptide(L)'
;MAYIEGDADTGFTITIDGPTSLFKASTRYGLSLAKMIPALLHVSKWSLRTKLQSKDSYTGGIKTSYFNLDDHCGLVTHYSRGKTYDSMLEESFAKRWEKLKTDWKLEREVDLIPIPGSVMIPDFRLVHPDGRDYLLEIVGYWRPEYLRKKFYQVQNADNNNIILAVSERLNLDKAGVDFNDTPAKIVWFKDKLNPKNVLSLLEEK
;
A
#
# COMPACT_ATOMS: atom_id res chain seq x y z
N MET A 1 -9.87 12.60 -2.37
CA MET A 1 -10.02 11.15 -2.62
C MET A 1 -8.85 10.69 -3.47
N ALA A 2 -8.52 9.39 -3.47
CA ALA A 2 -7.59 8.82 -4.44
C ALA A 2 -8.19 7.53 -5.02
N TYR A 3 -8.02 7.32 -6.31
CA TYR A 3 -8.47 6.16 -7.08
C TYR A 3 -7.27 5.56 -7.80
N ILE A 4 -7.18 4.24 -7.85
CA ILE A 4 -6.06 3.52 -8.46
C ILE A 4 -6.61 2.50 -9.44
N GLU A 5 -6.03 2.47 -10.63
CA GLU A 5 -6.34 1.53 -11.70
C GLU A 5 -5.04 1.04 -12.38
N GLY A 6 -5.11 -0.11 -13.05
CA GLY A 6 -3.97 -0.77 -13.69
C GLY A 6 -3.50 -2.01 -12.95
N ASP A 7 -2.41 -2.58 -13.45
CA ASP A 7 -1.81 -3.84 -12.99
C ASP A 7 -0.27 -3.80 -13.11
N ALA A 8 0.40 -4.87 -12.67
CA ALA A 8 1.85 -4.94 -12.67
C ALA A 8 2.47 -4.95 -14.07
N ASP A 9 1.76 -5.44 -15.09
CA ASP A 9 2.26 -5.55 -16.46
C ASP A 9 2.13 -4.22 -17.21
N THR A 10 1.03 -3.49 -16.99
CA THR A 10 0.72 -2.22 -17.67
C THR A 10 1.12 -0.97 -16.88
N GLY A 11 1.35 -1.12 -15.58
CA GLY A 11 1.62 -0.03 -14.64
C GLY A 11 0.35 0.54 -14.01
N PHE A 12 0.53 1.42 -13.03
CA PHE A 12 -0.57 1.96 -12.22
C PHE A 12 -0.85 3.44 -12.53
N THR A 13 -2.13 3.77 -12.66
CA THR A 13 -2.61 5.16 -12.71
C THR A 13 -3.26 5.52 -11.38
N ILE A 14 -2.74 6.57 -10.75
CA ILE A 14 -3.24 7.08 -9.47
C ILE A 14 -3.90 8.43 -9.72
N THR A 15 -5.23 8.49 -9.59
CA THR A 15 -6.01 9.73 -9.68
C THR A 15 -6.24 10.28 -8.28
N ILE A 16 -5.82 11.51 -8.02
CA ILE A 16 -5.91 12.16 -6.71
C ILE A 16 -6.64 13.50 -6.85
N ASP A 17 -7.62 13.76 -5.99
CA ASP A 17 -8.29 15.06 -5.95
C ASP A 17 -7.32 16.17 -5.54
N GLY A 18 -7.32 17.28 -6.27
CA GLY A 18 -6.51 18.44 -5.90
C GLY A 18 -6.95 19.08 -4.58
N PRO A 19 -6.07 19.86 -3.92
CA PRO A 19 -6.38 20.54 -2.66
C PRO A 19 -7.54 21.54 -2.75
N THR A 20 -7.87 21.99 -3.96
CA THR A 20 -8.97 22.90 -4.27
C THR A 20 -10.27 22.18 -4.63
N SER A 21 -10.27 20.85 -4.78
CA SER A 21 -11.43 20.05 -5.17
C SER A 21 -12.25 19.55 -3.98
N LEU A 22 -11.64 19.46 -2.79
CA LEU A 22 -12.36 19.19 -1.56
C LEU A 22 -13.13 20.47 -1.18
N PHE A 23 -14.36 20.33 -0.65
CA PHE A 23 -15.32 21.41 -0.36
C PHE A 23 -14.76 22.67 0.32
N LYS A 24 -13.56 22.60 0.92
CA LYS A 24 -12.72 23.75 1.31
C LYS A 24 -11.27 23.50 0.93
N ALA A 25 -10.60 24.52 0.39
CA ALA A 25 -9.15 24.49 0.15
C ALA A 25 -8.43 24.20 1.47
N SER A 26 -7.64 23.12 1.51
CA SER A 26 -6.93 22.68 2.71
C SER A 26 -5.42 22.77 2.50
N THR A 27 -4.78 23.72 3.20
CA THR A 27 -3.32 23.85 3.23
C THR A 27 -2.65 22.58 3.75
N ARG A 28 -3.26 21.93 4.75
CA ARG A 28 -2.78 20.66 5.30
C ARG A 28 -2.75 19.55 4.24
N TYR A 29 -3.81 19.44 3.45
CA TYR A 29 -3.87 18.44 2.38
C TYR A 29 -2.91 18.78 1.23
N GLY A 30 -2.86 20.05 0.82
CA GLY A 30 -1.91 20.52 -0.19
C GLY A 30 -0.46 20.25 0.18
N LEU A 31 -0.10 20.45 1.46
CA LEU A 31 1.23 20.10 1.96
C LEU A 31 1.50 18.59 1.92
N SER A 32 0.52 17.76 2.29
CA SER A 32 0.65 16.30 2.18
C SER A 32 0.83 15.84 0.73
N LEU A 33 0.09 16.43 -0.21
CA LEU A 33 0.24 16.15 -1.64
C LEU A 33 1.62 16.58 -2.15
N ALA A 34 2.09 17.77 -1.76
CA ALA A 34 3.42 18.26 -2.13
C ALA A 34 4.55 17.34 -1.63
N LYS A 35 4.41 16.74 -0.43
CA LYS A 35 5.37 15.77 0.11
C LYS A 35 5.44 14.46 -0.67
N MET A 36 4.41 14.12 -1.45
CA MET A 36 4.43 12.92 -2.30
C MET A 36 5.32 13.12 -3.54
N ILE A 37 5.37 14.34 -4.11
CA ILE A 37 6.04 14.60 -5.38
C ILE A 37 7.53 14.22 -5.38
N PRO A 38 8.33 14.52 -4.34
CA PRO A 38 9.73 14.07 -4.31
C PRO A 38 9.88 12.54 -4.32
N ALA A 39 8.90 11.78 -3.83
CA ALA A 39 8.95 10.33 -3.85
C ALA A 39 8.71 9.78 -5.28
N LEU A 40 7.88 10.45 -6.08
CA LEU A 40 7.61 10.07 -7.48
C LEU A 40 8.88 10.07 -8.33
N LEU A 41 9.82 10.95 -8.04
CA LEU A 41 11.11 11.05 -8.74
C LEU A 41 12.04 9.85 -8.51
N HIS A 42 11.73 8.94 -7.58
CA HIS A 42 12.45 7.66 -7.46
C HIS A 42 11.95 6.59 -8.43
N VAL A 43 10.81 6.81 -9.08
CA VAL A 43 10.25 5.89 -10.08
C VAL A 43 10.97 6.12 -11.41
N SER A 44 11.38 5.04 -12.07
CA SER A 44 12.19 5.11 -13.30
C SER A 44 11.43 5.61 -14.52
N LYS A 45 10.12 5.38 -14.59
CA LYS A 45 9.23 5.87 -15.65
C LYS A 45 7.91 6.32 -15.04
N TRP A 46 7.52 7.58 -15.25
CA TRP A 46 6.28 8.12 -14.72
C TRP A 46 5.79 9.32 -15.54
N SER A 47 4.50 9.61 -15.42
CA SER A 47 3.87 10.81 -15.98
C SER A 47 2.87 11.35 -14.96
N LEU A 48 2.87 12.68 -14.78
CA LEU A 48 1.97 13.40 -13.90
C LEU A 48 1.20 14.43 -14.73
N ARG A 49 -0.12 14.34 -14.72
CA ARG A 49 -1.00 15.34 -15.32
C ARG A 49 -1.91 15.95 -14.25
N THR A 50 -1.91 17.27 -14.18
CA THR A 50 -2.72 18.02 -13.21
C THR A 50 -3.68 18.95 -13.94
N LYS A 51 -4.95 18.93 -13.52
CA LYS A 51 -5.98 19.90 -13.95
C LYS A 51 -5.94 21.12 -13.04
N LEU A 52 -5.74 22.30 -13.62
CA LEU A 52 -5.67 23.57 -12.91
C LEU A 52 -6.89 24.43 -13.25
N GLN A 53 -7.46 25.08 -12.24
CA GLN A 53 -8.53 26.06 -12.41
C GLN A 53 -8.05 27.40 -11.87
N SER A 54 -8.08 28.42 -12.73
CA SER A 54 -7.68 29.79 -12.39
C SER A 54 -8.79 30.75 -12.80
N LYS A 55 -9.00 31.80 -12.01
CA LYS A 55 -9.89 32.89 -12.42
C LYS A 55 -9.23 33.70 -13.52
N ASP A 56 -9.91 33.84 -14.65
CA ASP A 56 -9.47 34.68 -15.74
C ASP A 56 -9.60 36.15 -15.34
N SER A 57 -8.48 36.88 -15.37
CA SER A 57 -8.42 38.26 -14.90
C SER A 57 -9.21 39.24 -15.77
N TYR A 58 -9.48 38.91 -17.04
CA TYR A 58 -10.18 39.78 -17.98
C TYR A 58 -11.68 39.51 -17.99
N THR A 59 -12.08 38.24 -18.04
CA THR A 59 -13.49 37.83 -18.16
C THR A 59 -14.14 37.53 -16.82
N GLY A 60 -13.35 37.35 -15.76
CA GLY A 60 -13.84 36.94 -14.44
C GLY A 60 -14.29 35.47 -14.37
N GLY A 61 -14.28 34.74 -15.49
CA GLY A 61 -14.68 33.34 -15.58
C GLY A 61 -13.62 32.37 -15.04
N ILE A 62 -13.99 31.10 -14.88
CA ILE A 62 -13.05 30.04 -14.50
C ILE A 62 -12.42 29.47 -15.76
N LYS A 63 -11.10 29.62 -15.90
CA LYS A 63 -10.31 29.00 -16.96
C LYS A 63 -9.74 27.67 -16.46
N THR A 64 -9.94 26.62 -17.25
CA THR A 64 -9.31 25.30 -17.01
C THR A 64 -8.05 25.18 -17.85
N SER A 65 -6.95 24.76 -17.24
CA SER A 65 -5.68 24.47 -17.90
C SER A 65 -5.09 23.15 -17.37
N TYR A 66 -4.03 22.66 -18.03
CA TYR A 66 -3.36 21.43 -17.64
C TYR A 66 -1.86 21.68 -17.47
N PHE A 67 -1.27 21.02 -16.48
CA PHE A 67 0.17 21.00 -16.23
C PHE A 67 0.65 19.54 -16.27
N ASN A 68 1.72 19.30 -17.02
CA ASN A 68 2.28 17.97 -17.22
C ASN A 68 3.74 17.93 -16.76
N LEU A 69 4.15 16.84 -16.13
CA LEU A 69 5.54 16.47 -15.86
C LEU A 69 5.74 15.00 -16.17
N ASP A 70 6.95 14.61 -16.51
CA ASP A 70 7.35 13.24 -16.74
C ASP A 70 8.76 12.97 -16.17
N ASP A 71 9.24 11.75 -16.35
CA ASP A 71 10.56 11.28 -15.93
C ASP A 71 11.74 12.05 -16.57
N HIS A 72 11.49 12.89 -17.57
CA HIS A 72 12.49 13.70 -18.26
C HIS A 72 12.53 15.16 -17.76
N CYS A 73 11.78 15.49 -16.70
CA CYS A 73 11.67 16.86 -16.18
C CYS A 73 12.96 17.45 -15.56
N GLY A 74 14.02 16.66 -15.40
CA GLY A 74 15.31 17.10 -14.85
C GLY A 74 15.28 17.43 -13.35
N LEU A 75 14.16 17.18 -12.66
CA LEU A 75 14.06 17.39 -11.21
C LEU A 75 14.80 16.29 -10.45
N VAL A 76 15.50 16.68 -9.39
CA VAL A 76 16.22 15.77 -8.50
C VAL A 76 15.53 15.74 -7.14
N THR A 77 15.28 14.53 -6.63
CA THR A 77 14.70 14.36 -5.31
C THR A 77 15.73 14.54 -4.21
N HIS A 78 15.30 15.21 -3.14
CA HIS A 78 16.05 15.31 -1.89
C HIS A 78 15.67 14.17 -0.91
N TYR A 79 14.72 13.31 -1.28
CA TYR A 79 14.36 12.15 -0.46
C TYR A 79 15.42 11.08 -0.67
N SER A 80 15.89 10.47 0.41
CA SER A 80 16.66 9.23 0.31
C SER A 80 15.80 8.17 -0.39
N ARG A 81 16.43 7.27 -1.17
CA ARG A 81 15.79 5.98 -1.50
C ARG A 81 15.42 5.34 -0.16
N GLY A 82 14.13 5.06 0.05
CA GLY A 82 13.52 4.88 1.37
C GLY A 82 14.16 3.82 2.26
N LYS A 83 13.66 3.70 3.50
CA LYS A 83 14.04 2.60 4.38
C LYS A 83 13.58 1.26 3.79
N THR A 84 14.34 0.20 4.07
CA THR A 84 14.02 -1.17 3.64
C THR A 84 12.78 -1.76 4.32
N TYR A 85 12.19 -1.08 5.32
CA TYR A 85 10.97 -1.47 6.01
C TYR A 85 10.20 -0.23 6.46
N ASP A 86 8.87 -0.30 6.42
CA ASP A 86 7.98 0.80 6.77
C ASP A 86 7.69 0.84 8.28
N SER A 87 7.87 -0.31 8.95
CA SER A 87 7.82 -0.42 10.40
C SER A 87 8.98 -1.21 11.01
N MET A 88 9.26 -0.93 12.29
CA MET A 88 10.18 -1.77 13.10
C MET A 88 9.70 -3.21 13.22
N LEU A 89 8.39 -3.44 13.07
CA LEU A 89 7.79 -4.76 13.18
C LEU A 89 8.17 -5.59 11.96
N GLU A 90 7.95 -5.07 10.75
CA GLU A 90 8.39 -5.67 9.48
C GLU A 90 9.90 -5.95 9.48
N GLU A 91 10.72 -4.96 9.86
CA GLU A 91 12.17 -5.13 9.91
C GLU A 91 12.58 -6.25 10.87
N SER A 92 11.94 -6.31 12.05
CA SER A 92 12.22 -7.34 13.03
C SER A 92 11.78 -8.72 12.57
N PHE A 93 10.69 -8.81 11.79
CA PHE A 93 10.19 -10.05 11.23
C PHE A 93 11.15 -10.57 10.15
N ALA A 94 11.55 -9.74 9.19
CA ALA A 94 12.47 -10.12 8.13
C ALA A 94 13.81 -10.62 8.68
N LYS A 95 14.41 -9.90 9.64
CA LYS A 95 15.65 -10.34 10.32
C LYS A 95 15.52 -11.67 11.05
N ARG A 96 14.31 -12.04 11.50
CA ARG A 96 14.07 -13.34 12.13
C ARG A 96 13.83 -14.42 11.09
N TRP A 97 13.14 -14.09 9.99
CA TRP A 97 12.91 -15.00 8.88
C TRP A 97 14.23 -15.50 8.30
N GLU A 98 15.17 -14.60 8.03
CA GLU A 98 16.52 -14.96 7.53
C GLU A 98 17.25 -15.98 8.43
N LYS A 99 17.01 -15.94 9.74
CA LYS A 99 17.65 -16.86 10.71
C LYS A 99 17.04 -18.26 10.71
N LEU A 100 15.82 -18.44 10.20
CA LEU A 100 15.17 -19.76 10.15
C LEU A 100 15.80 -20.69 9.11
N LYS A 101 16.46 -20.14 8.07
CA LYS A 101 17.06 -20.91 6.96
C LYS A 101 16.08 -21.92 6.35
N THR A 102 14.87 -21.46 6.04
CA THR A 102 13.84 -22.25 5.36
C THR A 102 14.00 -22.18 3.85
N ASP A 103 13.40 -23.11 3.13
CA ASP A 103 13.31 -23.05 1.67
C ASP A 103 12.44 -21.88 1.18
N TRP A 104 11.48 -21.45 2.01
CA TRP A 104 10.67 -20.25 1.78
C TRP A 104 11.51 -18.98 1.83
N LYS A 105 11.60 -18.30 0.69
CA LYS A 105 12.22 -16.98 0.54
C LYS A 105 11.22 -15.87 0.87
N LEU A 106 11.66 -14.90 1.65
CA LEU A 106 10.90 -13.70 1.97
C LEU A 106 11.34 -12.56 1.05
N GLU A 107 10.42 -12.06 0.24
CA GLU A 107 10.63 -10.97 -0.71
C GLU A 107 9.80 -9.75 -0.28
N ARG A 108 10.38 -8.55 -0.39
CA ARG A 108 9.73 -7.28 0.01
C ARG A 108 9.18 -6.49 -1.17
N GLU A 109 9.70 -6.70 -2.36
CA GLU A 109 9.15 -6.09 -3.58
C GLU A 109 7.94 -6.92 -3.98
N VAL A 110 6.76 -6.43 -3.63
CA VAL A 110 5.54 -7.22 -3.77
C VAL A 110 4.78 -6.84 -5.03
N ASP A 111 4.30 -7.87 -5.72
CA ASP A 111 3.31 -7.76 -6.77
C ASP A 111 2.07 -7.04 -6.21
N LEU A 112 1.77 -5.89 -6.81
CA LEU A 112 0.60 -5.10 -6.47
C LEU A 112 -0.66 -5.89 -6.86
N ILE A 113 -1.53 -6.17 -5.90
CA ILE A 113 -2.78 -6.88 -6.18
C ILE A 113 -3.82 -5.86 -6.68
N PRO A 114 -4.22 -5.90 -7.95
CA PRO A 114 -5.26 -5.03 -8.45
C PRO A 114 -6.60 -5.40 -7.81
N ILE A 115 -7.31 -4.39 -7.32
CA ILE A 115 -8.66 -4.54 -6.77
C ILE A 115 -9.51 -3.47 -7.46
N PRO A 116 -10.78 -3.72 -7.82
CA PRO A 116 -11.59 -2.70 -8.48
C PRO A 116 -11.58 -1.35 -7.72
N GLY A 117 -10.96 -0.34 -8.33
CA GLY A 117 -10.79 1.00 -7.75
C GLY A 117 -9.78 1.15 -6.61
N SER A 118 -8.94 0.14 -6.37
CA SER A 118 -7.89 0.18 -5.36
C SER A 118 -6.71 -0.72 -5.72
N VAL A 119 -5.68 -0.68 -4.89
CA VAL A 119 -4.59 -1.65 -4.95
C VAL A 119 -4.29 -2.11 -3.54
N MET A 120 -4.10 -3.42 -3.37
CA MET A 120 -3.54 -3.96 -2.14
C MET A 120 -2.03 -4.10 -2.33
N ILE A 121 -1.30 -3.48 -1.41
CA ILE A 121 0.15 -3.59 -1.29
C ILE A 121 0.40 -4.43 -0.05
N PRO A 122 0.78 -5.71 -0.20
CA PRO A 122 1.20 -6.54 0.92
C PRO A 122 2.59 -6.09 1.43
N ASP A 123 2.94 -6.47 2.65
CA ASP A 123 4.26 -6.15 3.22
C ASP A 123 5.35 -7.08 2.67
N PHE A 124 5.01 -8.36 2.45
CA PHE A 124 5.93 -9.38 1.98
C PHE A 124 5.28 -10.40 1.03
N ARG A 125 6.11 -11.03 0.20
CA ARG A 125 5.81 -12.27 -0.52
C ARG A 125 6.70 -13.39 -0.01
N LEU A 126 6.11 -14.56 0.20
CA LEU A 126 6.77 -15.78 0.62
C LEU A 126 6.78 -16.73 -0.58
N VAL A 127 7.95 -17.03 -1.13
CA VAL A 127 8.10 -17.86 -2.34
C VAL A 127 8.81 -19.15 -1.99
N HIS A 128 8.23 -20.28 -2.37
CA HIS A 128 8.83 -21.59 -2.21
C HIS A 128 9.40 -22.09 -3.55
N PRO A 129 10.53 -22.84 -3.56
CA PRO A 129 11.11 -23.38 -4.79
C PRO A 129 10.21 -24.33 -5.59
N ASP A 130 9.16 -24.88 -4.98
CA ASP A 130 8.17 -25.73 -5.66
C ASP A 130 7.10 -24.95 -6.45
N GLY A 131 7.18 -23.62 -6.45
CA GLY A 131 6.27 -22.72 -7.17
C GLY A 131 5.09 -22.21 -6.33
N ARG A 132 4.95 -22.62 -5.07
CA ARG A 132 3.97 -22.01 -4.17
C ARG A 132 4.42 -20.61 -3.74
N ASP A 133 3.47 -19.68 -3.67
CA ASP A 133 3.70 -18.36 -3.11
C ASP A 133 2.53 -17.90 -2.24
N TYR A 134 2.85 -17.10 -1.23
CA TYR A 134 1.88 -16.48 -0.33
C TYR A 134 2.21 -15.01 -0.10
N LEU A 135 1.18 -14.18 -0.01
CA LEU A 135 1.29 -12.78 0.33
C LEU A 135 1.06 -12.61 1.83
N LEU A 136 1.91 -11.84 2.50
CA LEU A 136 1.83 -11.60 3.93
C LEU A 136 1.65 -10.10 4.19
N GLU A 137 0.59 -9.78 4.91
CA GLU A 137 0.29 -8.44 5.42
C GLU A 137 0.37 -8.46 6.95
N ILE A 138 1.13 -7.55 7.54
CA ILE A 138 1.29 -7.43 8.98
C ILE A 138 0.51 -6.23 9.53
N VAL A 139 -0.61 -6.54 10.17
CA VAL A 139 -1.52 -5.58 10.77
C VAL A 139 -1.06 -5.26 12.20
N GLY A 140 -0.10 -4.34 12.31
CA GLY A 140 0.44 -3.86 13.58
C GLY A 140 -0.18 -2.56 14.11
N TYR A 141 -0.86 -1.78 13.27
CA TYR A 141 -1.40 -0.46 13.62
C TYR A 141 -2.92 -0.42 13.59
N TRP A 142 -3.52 0.17 14.64
CA TRP A 142 -4.97 0.29 14.78
C TRP A 142 -5.49 1.64 14.29
N ARG A 143 -6.25 1.63 13.19
CA ARG A 143 -7.32 2.60 12.92
C ARG A 143 -8.53 1.86 12.31
N PRO A 144 -9.77 2.09 12.79
CA PRO A 144 -10.94 1.37 12.30
C PRO A 144 -11.09 1.43 10.77
N GLU A 145 -10.86 2.61 10.18
CA GLU A 145 -10.98 2.82 8.73
C GLU A 145 -9.88 2.07 7.95
N TYR A 146 -8.67 2.01 8.51
CA TYR A 146 -7.55 1.27 7.90
C TYR A 146 -7.85 -0.23 7.84
N LEU A 147 -8.37 -0.78 8.94
CA LEU A 147 -8.70 -2.20 9.02
C LEU A 147 -9.86 -2.56 8.10
N ARG A 148 -10.94 -1.78 8.12
CA ARG A 148 -12.07 -1.99 7.20
C ARG A 148 -11.59 -2.00 5.75
N LYS A 149 -10.71 -1.07 5.38
CA LYS A 149 -10.14 -1.02 4.03
C LYS A 149 -9.33 -2.28 3.72
N LYS A 150 -8.40 -2.69 4.59
CA LYS A 150 -7.56 -3.88 4.36
C LYS A 150 -8.38 -5.16 4.29
N PHE A 151 -9.38 -5.32 5.16
CA PHE A 151 -10.28 -6.48 5.12
C PHE A 151 -11.15 -6.51 3.86
N TYR A 152 -11.72 -5.37 3.48
CA TYR A 152 -12.42 -5.25 2.21
C TYR A 152 -11.50 -5.63 1.04
N GLN A 153 -10.26 -5.16 1.04
CA GLN A 153 -9.29 -5.49 0.00
C GLN A 153 -9.01 -6.99 -0.07
N VAL A 154 -8.82 -7.66 1.07
CA VAL A 154 -8.59 -9.11 1.12
C VAL A 154 -9.80 -9.90 0.65
N GLN A 155 -11.01 -9.50 1.02
CA GLN A 155 -12.25 -10.17 0.57
C GLN A 155 -12.49 -10.03 -0.93
N ASN A 156 -12.05 -8.92 -1.54
CA ASN A 156 -12.24 -8.64 -2.96
C ASN A 156 -10.98 -8.93 -3.80
N ALA A 157 -9.91 -9.42 -3.17
CA ALA A 157 -8.74 -9.89 -3.89
C ALA A 157 -9.08 -11.25 -4.51
N ASP A 158 -8.85 -11.40 -5.81
CA ASP A 158 -8.97 -12.68 -6.51
C ASP A 158 -7.72 -13.56 -6.26
N ASN A 159 -7.30 -13.64 -4.99
CA ASN A 159 -6.10 -14.35 -4.56
C ASN A 159 -6.33 -15.05 -3.22
N ASN A 160 -6.27 -16.38 -3.26
CA ASN A 160 -6.50 -17.24 -2.10
C ASN A 160 -5.26 -17.45 -1.22
N ASN A 161 -4.09 -16.93 -1.63
CA ASN A 161 -2.82 -17.14 -0.95
C ASN A 161 -2.43 -15.95 -0.06
N ILE A 162 -3.39 -15.30 0.59
CA ILE A 162 -3.13 -14.18 1.50
C ILE A 162 -3.08 -14.65 2.95
N ILE A 163 -2.07 -14.18 3.68
CA ILE A 163 -1.89 -14.36 5.12
C ILE A 163 -2.00 -12.99 5.80
N LEU A 164 -2.90 -12.88 6.76
CA LEU A 164 -3.03 -11.72 7.64
C LEU A 164 -2.39 -12.02 8.99
N ALA A 165 -1.28 -11.37 9.29
CA ALA A 165 -0.71 -11.37 10.64
C ALA A 165 -1.33 -10.22 11.45
N VAL A 166 -2.15 -10.54 12.45
CA VAL A 166 -2.95 -9.56 13.19
C VAL A 166 -2.47 -9.47 14.64
N SER A 167 -2.23 -8.25 15.12
CA SER A 167 -1.87 -8.06 16.53
C SER A 167 -3.08 -8.28 17.46
N GLU A 168 -2.92 -9.11 18.49
CA GLU A 168 -3.93 -9.35 19.54
C GLU A 168 -4.24 -8.10 20.38
N ARG A 169 -3.38 -7.08 20.33
CA ARG A 169 -3.58 -5.82 21.06
C ARG A 169 -4.55 -4.87 20.38
N LEU A 170 -5.01 -5.22 19.18
CA LEU A 170 -5.96 -4.42 18.44
C LEU A 170 -7.35 -4.55 19.08
N ASN A 171 -8.04 -3.42 19.27
CA ASN A 171 -9.37 -3.41 19.88
C ASN A 171 -10.45 -3.67 18.81
N LEU A 172 -10.46 -4.91 18.30
CA LEU A 172 -11.16 -5.36 17.10
C LEU A 172 -12.66 -5.07 17.10
N ASP A 173 -13.28 -5.15 18.27
CA ASP A 173 -14.73 -4.94 18.45
C ASP A 173 -15.18 -3.56 17.94
N LYS A 174 -14.30 -2.55 17.99
CA LYS A 174 -14.59 -1.20 17.49
C LYS A 174 -14.49 -1.06 15.97
N ALA A 175 -13.81 -1.97 15.27
CA ALA A 175 -13.72 -1.91 13.81
C ALA A 175 -14.99 -2.48 13.14
N GLY A 176 -15.74 -3.37 13.81
CA GLY A 176 -16.90 -4.02 13.21
C GLY A 176 -16.52 -4.88 12.00
N VAL A 177 -15.37 -5.55 12.08
CA VAL A 177 -14.84 -6.46 11.07
C VAL A 177 -14.93 -7.87 11.63
N ASP A 178 -15.52 -8.80 10.87
CA ASP A 178 -15.54 -10.21 11.23
C ASP A 178 -14.30 -10.90 10.63
N PHE A 179 -13.46 -11.43 11.52
CA PHE A 179 -12.24 -12.13 11.15
C PHE A 179 -12.49 -13.60 10.81
N ASN A 180 -13.71 -14.10 11.03
CA ASN A 180 -14.11 -15.46 10.64
C ASN A 180 -14.61 -15.52 9.20
N ASP A 181 -14.93 -14.37 8.60
CA ASP A 181 -15.45 -14.24 7.23
C ASP A 181 -14.40 -13.60 6.31
N THR A 182 -13.25 -14.25 6.19
CA THR A 182 -12.19 -13.82 5.27
C THR A 182 -11.57 -15.02 4.56
N PRO A 183 -11.26 -14.90 3.26
CA PRO A 183 -10.54 -15.94 2.52
C PRO A 183 -9.07 -16.06 2.95
N ALA A 184 -8.53 -15.08 3.69
CA ALA A 184 -7.13 -15.11 4.12
C ALA A 184 -6.90 -16.00 5.34
N LYS A 185 -5.74 -16.66 5.38
CA LYS A 185 -5.25 -17.36 6.58
C LYS A 185 -4.83 -16.32 7.63
N ILE A 186 -5.22 -16.49 8.90
CA ILE A 186 -4.91 -15.52 9.97
C ILE A 186 -3.85 -16.08 10.94
N VAL A 187 -2.82 -15.28 11.22
CA VAL A 187 -1.88 -15.50 12.34
C VAL A 187 -2.06 -14.42 13.38
N TRP A 188 -2.36 -14.80 14.61
CA TRP A 188 -2.38 -13.88 15.74
C TRP A 188 -1.00 -13.73 16.36
N PHE A 189 -0.65 -12.50 16.75
CA PHE A 189 0.59 -12.23 17.49
C PHE A 189 0.41 -11.12 18.54
N LYS A 190 1.20 -11.14 19.61
CA LYS A 190 1.16 -10.08 20.64
C LYS A 190 2.08 -8.91 20.30
N ASP A 191 3.33 -9.01 20.75
CA ASP A 191 4.36 -7.99 20.56
C ASP A 191 5.11 -8.14 19.24
N LYS A 192 5.35 -9.39 18.86
CA LYS A 192 6.27 -9.75 17.78
C LYS A 192 5.69 -10.92 17.00
N LEU A 193 5.67 -10.80 15.68
CA LEU A 193 5.33 -11.91 14.81
C LEU A 193 6.46 -12.94 14.83
N ASN A 194 6.12 -14.20 15.13
CA ASN A 194 7.08 -15.31 15.11
C ASN A 194 7.04 -15.95 13.71
N PRO A 195 8.16 -15.95 12.95
CA PRO A 195 8.24 -16.61 11.65
C PRO A 195 7.77 -18.06 11.65
N LYS A 196 7.99 -18.81 12.74
CA LYS A 196 7.56 -20.20 12.83
C LYS A 196 6.04 -20.37 12.72
N ASN A 197 5.27 -19.44 13.27
CA ASN A 197 3.81 -19.50 13.21
C ASN A 197 3.32 -19.31 11.78
N VAL A 198 3.96 -18.40 11.03
CA VAL A 198 3.66 -18.17 9.61
C VAL A 198 4.08 -19.41 8.80
N LEU A 199 5.28 -19.96 9.05
CA LEU A 199 5.76 -21.15 8.36
C LEU A 199 4.81 -22.35 8.54
N SER A 200 4.30 -22.58 9.75
CA SER A 200 3.33 -23.65 10.00
C SER A 200 2.07 -23.53 9.14
N LEU A 201 1.56 -22.32 8.91
CA LEU A 201 0.41 -22.11 8.02
C LEU A 201 0.71 -22.37 6.53
N LEU A 202 1.96 -22.23 6.11
CA LEU A 202 2.39 -22.52 4.73
C LEU A 202 2.51 -24.03 4.46
N GLU A 203 2.71 -24.81 5.53
CA GLU A 203 2.87 -26.27 5.48
C GLU A 203 1.57 -27.03 5.75
N GLU A 204 0.55 -26.38 6.33
CA GLU A 204 -0.80 -26.92 6.46
C GLU A 204 -1.44 -27.15 5.08
N LYS A 205 -1.67 -28.44 4.78
CA LYS A 205 -2.35 -28.95 3.58
C LYS A 205 -3.86 -28.79 3.67
#